data_AF-A0A2W7RG81-F1
#
_entry.id   AF-A0A2W7RG81-F1
#
_cell.length_a   1.000
_cell.length_b   1.000
_cell.length_c   1.000
_cell.angle_alpha   90.00
_cell.angle_beta   90.00
_cell.angle_gamma   90.00
#
_symmetry.space_group_name_H-M   'P 1'
#
loop_
_entity.id
_entity.type
_entity.pdbx_description
1 polymer ?
#
loop_
_entity_poly.entity_id
_entity_poly.type
_entity_poly.pdbx_seq_one_letter_code
_entity_poly.pdbx_strand_id
1 'polypeptide(L)'
;MLQIASSLSYALLDRVKNKLTTAQAFLSLLTFQKIFNYLLLASSFQLSRIIGKPILWGKPTTLSIEPTTSCNLRCPECPSGLRDFSRPTGMLQEQLFKKTIDQVQGYLTWLHLYFQGEPFLNPRFLEMVAYADSKDIFTSTSTNAHYLQEKQVNEVLQSGLKQLIVSMDGITQDIYEKYRVGGRLDKVQKGITLLLSEREKSRQNFPRVVLQFLVTGQNEHQLPELKRWAKEMQVDELQLKTTQIYDYENGSELIPSDLGYSRYVPTGNGKWKLKKKLENKCWRMWQGAVSTWDGKIVPCCFDKDAAYVMGELKSQSLSSIWSSPPYQNFRKQLLNDRTQIEICRNCTE
;
A
#
# COMPACT_ATOMS: atom_id res chain seq x y z
N MET A 1 -22.11 -9.51 32.27
CA MET A 1 -20.73 -8.95 32.45
C MET A 1 -19.62 -9.96 32.16
N LEU A 2 -19.75 -11.26 32.47
CA LEU A 2 -18.69 -12.27 32.25
C LEU A 2 -18.39 -12.64 30.77
N GLN A 3 -19.38 -12.58 29.86
CA GLN A 3 -19.16 -12.84 28.42
C GLN A 3 -18.46 -11.72 27.66
N ILE A 4 -18.53 -10.48 28.17
CA ILE A 4 -17.90 -9.32 27.53
C ILE A 4 -16.40 -9.29 27.85
N ALA A 5 -16.03 -9.63 29.09
CA ALA A 5 -14.65 -9.70 29.55
C ALA A 5 -13.81 -10.79 28.84
N SER A 6 -14.40 -11.95 28.52
CA SER A 6 -13.72 -12.99 27.74
C SER A 6 -13.48 -12.54 26.29
N SER A 7 -14.46 -11.92 25.65
CA SER A 7 -14.36 -11.48 24.25
C SER A 7 -13.37 -10.33 24.00
N LEU A 8 -13.08 -9.50 25.01
CA LEU A 8 -12.05 -8.46 24.96
C LEU A 8 -10.65 -9.06 25.16
N SER A 9 -10.50 -10.03 26.07
CA SER A 9 -9.26 -10.77 26.29
C SER A 9 -8.81 -11.53 25.03
N TYR A 10 -9.71 -12.27 24.39
CA TYR A 10 -9.42 -12.98 23.15
C TYR A 10 -9.01 -12.05 21.99
N ALA A 11 -9.74 -10.94 21.80
CA ALA A 11 -9.41 -9.98 20.74
C ALA A 11 -8.06 -9.28 20.96
N LEU A 12 -7.68 -9.05 22.23
CA LEU A 12 -6.36 -8.49 22.56
C LEU A 12 -5.25 -9.52 22.33
N LEU A 13 -5.46 -10.78 22.72
CA LEU A 13 -4.53 -11.88 22.53
C LEU A 13 -4.29 -12.17 21.04
N ASP A 14 -5.34 -12.23 20.23
CA ASP A 14 -5.21 -12.42 18.78
C ASP A 14 -4.45 -11.28 18.14
N ARG A 15 -4.72 -10.03 18.53
CA ARG A 15 -4.00 -8.85 18.00
C ARG A 15 -2.52 -8.86 18.35
N VAL A 16 -2.16 -9.31 19.56
CA VAL A 16 -0.76 -9.45 19.99
C VAL A 16 -0.08 -10.59 19.24
N LYS A 17 -0.72 -11.77 19.17
CA LYS A 17 -0.24 -12.94 18.42
C LYS A 17 0.06 -12.57 16.97
N ASN A 18 -0.88 -11.89 16.33
CA ASN A 18 -0.80 -11.43 14.96
C ASN A 18 0.38 -10.48 14.68
N LYS A 19 0.59 -9.50 15.56
CA LYS A 19 1.75 -8.61 15.47
C LYS A 19 3.06 -9.36 15.67
N LEU A 20 3.08 -10.32 16.61
CA LEU A 20 4.25 -11.15 16.86
C LEU A 20 4.59 -12.03 15.66
N THR A 21 3.59 -12.68 15.04
CA THR A 21 3.78 -13.51 13.84
C THR A 21 4.33 -12.70 12.67
N THR A 22 3.80 -11.49 12.42
CA THR A 22 4.36 -10.60 11.40
C THR A 22 5.78 -10.16 11.74
N ALA A 23 6.04 -9.79 13.00
CA ALA A 23 7.37 -9.38 13.43
C ALA A 23 8.38 -10.53 13.30
N GLN A 24 8.03 -11.74 13.72
CA GLN A 24 8.87 -12.93 13.57
C GLN A 24 9.18 -13.23 12.11
N ALA A 25 8.17 -13.22 11.23
CA ALA A 25 8.40 -13.43 9.80
C ALA A 25 9.22 -12.31 9.15
N PHE A 26 9.05 -11.06 9.57
CA PHE A 26 9.89 -9.97 9.08
C PHE A 26 11.33 -10.11 9.57
N LEU A 27 11.53 -10.40 10.87
CA LEU A 27 12.84 -10.56 11.48
C LEU A 27 13.60 -11.77 10.91
N SER A 28 12.91 -12.87 10.59
CA SER A 28 13.54 -14.05 9.98
C SER A 28 14.10 -13.78 8.58
N LEU A 29 13.64 -12.73 7.91
CA LEU A 29 14.09 -12.32 6.57
C LEU A 29 15.23 -11.27 6.61
N LEU A 30 15.61 -10.80 7.80
CA LEU A 30 16.66 -9.80 7.97
C LEU A 30 18.04 -10.43 8.01
N THR A 31 18.86 -10.10 7.02
CA THR A 31 20.30 -10.39 7.03
C THR A 31 21.08 -9.23 7.64
N PHE A 32 22.33 -9.47 8.03
CA PHE A 32 23.24 -8.40 8.47
C PHE A 32 23.33 -7.26 7.43
N GLN A 33 23.36 -7.60 6.13
CA GLN A 33 23.39 -6.63 5.04
C GLN A 33 22.14 -5.75 5.02
N LYS A 34 20.94 -6.32 5.20
CA LYS A 34 19.67 -5.57 5.26
C LYS A 34 19.62 -4.64 6.47
N ILE A 35 20.07 -5.13 7.64
CA ILE A 35 20.13 -4.33 8.87
C ILE A 35 21.11 -3.17 8.71
N PHE A 36 22.33 -3.44 8.23
CA PHE A 36 23.34 -2.41 8.02
C PHE A 36 22.87 -1.37 6.99
N ASN A 37 22.22 -1.80 5.90
CA ASN A 37 21.64 -0.90 4.92
C ASN A 37 20.56 0.02 5.51
N TYR A 38 19.69 -0.53 6.37
CA TYR A 38 18.70 0.27 7.08
C TYR A 38 19.35 1.32 7.99
N LEU A 39 20.40 0.95 8.73
CA LEU A 39 21.15 1.88 9.58
C LEU A 39 21.80 3.01 8.76
N LEU A 40 22.38 2.71 7.60
CA LEU A 40 22.91 3.71 6.67
C LEU A 40 21.82 4.68 6.18
N LEU A 41 20.64 4.17 5.79
CA LEU A 41 19.51 5.01 5.40
C LEU A 41 19.02 5.89 6.54
N ALA A 42 18.78 5.31 7.72
CA ALA A 42 18.28 6.03 8.88
C ALA A 42 19.26 7.14 9.30
N SER A 43 20.55 6.82 9.34
CA SER A 43 21.60 7.79 9.73
C SER A 43 21.73 8.91 8.71
N SER A 44 21.78 8.57 7.42
CA SER A 44 21.88 9.57 6.34
C SER A 44 20.62 10.45 6.25
N PHE A 45 19.42 9.91 6.53
CA PHE A 45 18.20 10.71 6.62
C PHE A 45 18.23 11.70 7.78
N GLN A 46 18.60 11.27 9.00
CA GLN A 46 18.69 12.19 10.13
C GLN A 46 19.74 13.28 9.89
N LEU A 47 20.91 12.91 9.37
CA LEU A 47 21.94 13.89 9.02
C LEU A 47 21.44 14.87 7.95
N SER A 48 20.76 14.38 6.91
CA SER A 48 20.20 15.23 5.85
C SER A 48 19.22 16.27 6.39
N ARG A 49 18.40 15.88 7.37
CA ARG A 49 17.45 16.78 8.04
C ARG A 49 18.16 17.84 8.88
N ILE A 50 19.25 17.48 9.54
CA ILE A 50 20.02 18.40 10.39
C ILE A 50 20.73 19.45 9.54
N ILE A 51 21.36 19.05 8.42
CA ILE A 51 22.18 19.95 7.60
C ILE A 51 21.43 20.61 6.43
N GLY A 52 20.18 20.19 6.16
CA GLY A 52 19.38 20.69 5.04
C GLY A 52 19.91 20.28 3.65
N LYS A 53 20.70 19.20 3.54
CA LYS A 53 21.27 18.70 2.28
C LYS A 53 21.02 17.20 2.13
N PRO A 54 20.68 16.71 0.93
CA PRO A 54 20.39 15.29 0.73
C PRO A 54 21.67 14.45 0.76
N ILE A 55 21.86 13.71 1.85
CA ILE A 55 22.88 12.67 2.00
C ILE A 55 22.19 11.31 1.92
N LEU A 56 22.79 10.39 1.17
CA LEU A 56 22.26 9.05 0.96
C LEU A 56 23.39 8.02 0.98
N TRP A 57 23.46 7.23 2.04
CA TRP A 57 24.47 6.17 2.17
C TRP A 57 23.91 4.77 1.91
N GLY A 58 22.61 4.58 2.09
CA GLY A 58 21.94 3.30 1.88
C GLY A 58 21.21 3.18 0.54
N LYS A 59 20.76 1.95 0.27
CA LYS A 59 19.91 1.52 -0.86
C LYS A 59 18.46 1.37 -0.39
N PRO A 60 17.45 1.46 -1.26
CA PRO A 60 16.06 1.42 -0.83
C PRO A 60 15.73 0.10 -0.13
N THR A 61 15.17 0.18 1.08
CA THR A 61 14.72 -1.00 1.84
C THR A 61 13.31 -1.43 1.47
N THR A 62 12.55 -0.54 0.84
CA THR A 62 11.19 -0.83 0.35
C THR A 62 11.03 -0.46 -1.11
N LEU A 63 10.22 -1.24 -1.83
CA LEU A 63 9.89 -0.98 -3.22
C LEU A 63 8.42 -1.32 -3.43
N SER A 64 7.69 -0.47 -4.14
CA SER A 64 6.43 -0.86 -4.76
C SER A 64 6.68 -1.18 -6.23
N ILE A 65 6.11 -2.27 -6.73
CA ILE A 65 6.14 -2.59 -8.16
C ILE A 65 4.71 -2.80 -8.62
N GLU A 66 4.33 -2.08 -9.67
CA GLU A 66 3.02 -2.13 -10.29
C GLU A 66 2.87 -3.36 -11.19
N PRO A 67 2.03 -4.36 -10.85
CA PRO A 67 1.85 -5.53 -11.71
C PRO A 67 1.09 -5.19 -13.00
N THR A 68 0.14 -4.25 -12.92
CA THR A 68 -0.64 -3.72 -14.03
C THR A 68 -1.33 -2.42 -13.62
N THR A 69 -1.68 -1.56 -14.57
CA THR A 69 -2.58 -0.41 -14.35
C THR A 69 -4.05 -0.75 -14.58
N SER A 70 -4.35 -1.93 -15.15
CA SER A 70 -5.72 -2.38 -15.44
C SER A 70 -6.47 -2.67 -14.16
N CYS A 71 -7.75 -2.30 -14.09
CA CYS A 71 -8.64 -2.61 -12.98
C CYS A 71 -10.05 -2.93 -13.49
N ASN A 72 -10.72 -3.86 -12.83
CA ASN A 72 -12.12 -4.22 -13.10
C ASN A 72 -13.14 -3.26 -12.46
N LEU A 73 -12.72 -2.38 -11.54
CA LEU A 73 -13.59 -1.42 -10.84
C LEU A 73 -13.40 0.02 -11.33
N ARG A 74 -14.34 0.91 -10.99
CA ARG A 74 -14.38 2.33 -11.43
C ARG A 74 -14.39 3.34 -10.28
N CYS A 75 -13.50 3.15 -9.30
CA CYS A 75 -13.50 4.00 -8.11
C CYS A 75 -13.23 5.49 -8.45
N PRO A 76 -13.98 6.44 -7.87
CA PRO A 76 -13.99 7.85 -8.31
C PRO A 76 -12.71 8.64 -8.00
N GLU A 77 -11.88 8.20 -7.06
CA GLU A 77 -10.61 8.87 -6.68
C GLU A 77 -9.36 8.09 -7.14
N CYS A 78 -9.56 7.09 -8.02
CA CYS A 78 -8.51 6.21 -8.52
C CYS A 78 -8.33 6.44 -10.03
N PRO A 79 -7.14 6.86 -10.49
CA PRO A 79 -6.91 7.05 -11.93
C PRO A 79 -7.15 5.78 -12.78
N SER A 80 -6.85 4.58 -12.25
CA SER A 80 -7.22 3.32 -12.92
C SER A 80 -8.74 3.15 -13.05
N GLY A 81 -9.48 3.55 -12.01
CA GLY A 81 -10.94 3.49 -12.00
C GLY A 81 -11.55 4.45 -13.02
N LEU A 82 -11.05 5.68 -13.04
CA LEU A 82 -11.43 6.75 -13.97
C LEU A 82 -10.98 6.49 -15.42
N ARG A 83 -10.00 5.60 -15.62
CA ARG A 83 -9.27 5.43 -16.91
C ARG A 83 -8.62 6.73 -17.38
N ASP A 84 -8.11 7.50 -16.44
CA ASP A 84 -7.61 8.85 -16.69
C ASP A 84 -6.09 8.95 -16.44
N PHE A 85 -5.35 7.91 -16.80
CA PHE A 85 -3.90 8.01 -16.81
C PHE A 85 -3.44 8.77 -18.04
N SER A 86 -2.51 9.70 -17.84
CA SER A 86 -1.71 10.31 -18.90
C SER A 86 -0.73 9.30 -19.55
N ARG A 87 -0.47 8.17 -18.87
CA ARG A 87 0.43 7.09 -19.31
C ARG A 87 -0.33 5.84 -19.78
N PRO A 88 0.25 5.01 -20.67
CA PRO A 88 -0.44 3.85 -21.21
C PRO A 88 -0.81 2.79 -20.16
N THR A 89 -1.90 2.07 -20.45
CA THR A 89 -2.26 0.86 -19.71
C THR A 89 -1.34 -0.30 -20.10
N GLY A 90 -0.91 -1.11 -19.13
CA GLY A 90 -0.07 -2.26 -19.43
C GLY A 90 0.12 -3.22 -18.27
N MET A 91 0.99 -4.20 -18.49
CA MET A 91 1.28 -5.28 -17.54
C MET A 91 2.78 -5.49 -17.43
N LEU A 92 3.24 -5.68 -16.21
CA LEU A 92 4.64 -5.93 -15.91
C LEU A 92 5.09 -7.26 -16.52
N GLN A 93 6.23 -7.20 -17.21
CA GLN A 93 6.87 -8.39 -17.77
C GLN A 93 7.71 -9.08 -16.69
N GLU A 94 7.56 -10.40 -16.61
CA GLU A 94 8.28 -11.24 -15.65
C GLU A 94 9.80 -11.06 -15.71
N GLN A 95 10.37 -10.96 -16.91
CA GLN A 95 11.81 -10.78 -17.08
C GLN A 95 12.31 -9.47 -16.43
N LEU A 96 11.56 -8.38 -16.59
CA LEU A 96 11.88 -7.10 -15.97
C LEU A 96 11.73 -7.18 -14.45
N PHE A 97 10.69 -7.88 -13.97
CA PHE A 97 10.50 -8.12 -12.54
C PHE A 97 11.68 -8.90 -11.93
N LYS A 98 12.02 -10.07 -12.47
CA LYS A 98 13.11 -10.92 -11.99
C LYS A 98 14.44 -10.16 -11.96
N LYS A 99 14.78 -9.48 -13.07
CA LYS A 99 15.98 -8.63 -13.17
C LYS A 99 15.99 -7.53 -12.10
N THR A 100 14.85 -6.95 -11.77
CA THR A 100 14.73 -5.94 -10.72
C THR A 100 14.95 -6.55 -9.34
N ILE A 101 14.28 -7.66 -9.03
CA ILE A 101 14.40 -8.36 -7.74
C ILE A 101 15.84 -8.83 -7.50
N ASP A 102 16.52 -9.37 -8.52
CA ASP A 102 17.90 -9.84 -8.40
C ASP A 102 18.88 -8.72 -8.04
N GLN A 103 18.63 -7.49 -8.52
CA GLN A 103 19.43 -6.31 -8.20
C GLN A 103 19.26 -5.80 -6.76
N VAL A 104 18.14 -6.15 -6.11
CA VAL A 104 17.73 -5.51 -4.84
C VAL A 104 17.65 -6.48 -3.66
N GLN A 105 17.58 -7.79 -3.90
CA GLN A 105 17.37 -8.82 -2.86
C GLN A 105 18.31 -8.71 -1.64
N GLY A 106 19.56 -8.27 -1.83
CA GLY A 106 20.54 -8.14 -0.74
C GLY A 106 20.22 -7.05 0.29
N TYR A 107 19.35 -6.09 -0.05
CA TYR A 107 19.03 -4.94 0.82
C TYR A 107 17.53 -4.61 0.92
N LEU A 108 16.71 -5.15 0.02
CA LEU A 108 15.26 -4.97 0.06
C LEU A 108 14.66 -5.84 1.18
N THR A 109 13.92 -5.21 2.08
CA THR A 109 13.23 -5.90 3.18
C THR A 109 11.75 -6.11 2.89
N TRP A 110 11.12 -5.16 2.18
CA TRP A 110 9.68 -5.18 1.90
C TRP A 110 9.37 -4.85 0.44
N LEU A 111 8.58 -5.70 -0.21
CA LEU A 111 8.09 -5.49 -1.57
C LEU A 111 6.56 -5.38 -1.57
N HIS A 112 6.06 -4.24 -2.00
CA HIS A 112 4.65 -4.02 -2.29
C HIS A 112 4.37 -4.34 -3.76
N LEU A 113 3.66 -5.42 -4.04
CA LEU A 113 3.23 -5.77 -5.40
C LEU A 113 1.86 -5.15 -5.71
N TYR A 114 1.81 -3.83 -5.66
CA TYR A 114 0.69 -2.99 -6.07
C TYR A 114 1.17 -1.55 -6.24
N PHE A 115 0.46 -0.80 -7.07
CA PHE A 115 0.58 0.65 -7.12
C PHE A 115 -0.77 1.23 -7.56
N GLN A 116 -1.08 1.05 -8.83
CA GLN A 116 -2.40 1.24 -9.42
C GLN A 116 -2.91 -0.13 -9.90
N GLY A 117 -4.11 -0.15 -10.48
CA GLY A 117 -4.70 -1.36 -11.03
C GLY A 117 -5.13 -2.41 -9.99
N GLU A 118 -5.47 -3.60 -10.48
CA GLU A 118 -5.78 -4.80 -9.71
C GLU A 118 -4.70 -5.88 -9.98
N PRO A 119 -3.84 -6.21 -8.99
CA PRO A 119 -2.75 -7.15 -9.17
C PRO A 119 -3.16 -8.51 -9.76
N PHE A 120 -4.32 -9.04 -9.37
CA PHE A 120 -4.81 -10.34 -9.83
C PHE A 120 -5.20 -10.38 -11.32
N LEU A 121 -5.22 -9.24 -12.02
CA LEU A 121 -5.37 -9.19 -13.47
C LEU A 121 -4.08 -9.50 -14.24
N ASN A 122 -2.92 -9.45 -13.59
CA ASN A 122 -1.69 -9.95 -14.20
C ASN A 122 -1.61 -11.47 -14.00
N PRO A 123 -1.62 -12.28 -15.07
CA PRO A 123 -1.68 -13.74 -14.96
C PRO A 123 -0.46 -14.36 -14.27
N ARG A 124 0.68 -13.66 -14.24
CA ARG A 124 1.92 -14.09 -13.58
C ARG A 124 2.12 -13.45 -12.21
N PHE A 125 1.11 -12.77 -11.67
CA PHE A 125 1.22 -12.04 -10.40
C PHE A 125 1.69 -12.95 -9.23
N LEU A 126 1.08 -14.11 -9.05
CA LEU A 126 1.44 -15.00 -7.94
C LEU A 126 2.80 -15.69 -8.14
N GLU A 127 3.23 -15.88 -9.39
CA GLU A 127 4.61 -16.29 -9.70
C GLU A 127 5.63 -15.22 -9.32
N MET A 128 5.30 -13.94 -9.52
CA MET A 128 6.14 -12.82 -9.06
C MET A 128 6.23 -12.77 -7.54
N VAL A 129 5.12 -13.03 -6.83
CA VAL A 129 5.12 -13.16 -5.36
C VAL A 129 6.05 -14.28 -4.93
N ALA A 130 5.90 -15.48 -5.51
CA ALA A 130 6.71 -16.65 -5.18
C ALA A 130 8.20 -16.41 -5.47
N TYR A 131 8.52 -15.74 -6.58
CA TYR A 131 9.90 -15.38 -6.89
C TYR A 131 10.50 -14.44 -5.84
N ALA A 132 9.78 -13.39 -5.44
CA ALA A 132 10.28 -12.47 -4.42
C ALA A 132 10.41 -13.13 -3.03
N ASP A 133 9.46 -13.99 -2.65
CA ASP A 133 9.55 -14.76 -1.40
C ASP A 133 10.77 -15.68 -1.39
N SER A 134 11.09 -16.33 -2.51
CA SER A 134 12.30 -17.16 -2.66
C SER A 134 13.62 -16.38 -2.53
N LYS A 135 13.57 -15.05 -2.53
CA LYS A 135 14.73 -14.16 -2.31
C LYS A 135 14.74 -13.53 -0.91
N ASP A 136 14.00 -14.12 0.03
CA ASP A 136 13.84 -13.66 1.40
C ASP A 136 13.28 -12.23 1.51
N ILE A 137 12.36 -11.84 0.62
CA ILE A 137 11.75 -10.50 0.65
C ILE A 137 10.33 -10.60 1.21
N PHE A 138 9.99 -9.76 2.19
CA PHE A 138 8.63 -9.72 2.72
C PHE A 138 7.68 -9.14 1.67
N THR A 139 6.78 -9.97 1.15
CA THR A 139 5.85 -9.57 0.10
C THR A 139 4.50 -9.13 0.67
N SER A 140 3.98 -8.03 0.14
CA SER A 140 2.59 -7.63 0.37
C SER A 140 1.89 -7.15 -0.90
N THR A 141 0.58 -7.35 -0.97
CA THR A 141 -0.26 -6.84 -2.06
C THR A 141 -1.53 -6.17 -1.53
N SER A 142 -2.21 -5.42 -2.38
CA SER A 142 -3.56 -4.88 -2.13
C SER A 142 -4.47 -5.25 -3.29
N THR A 143 -5.63 -5.81 -2.97
CA THR A 143 -6.62 -6.28 -3.95
C THR A 143 -8.03 -5.79 -3.60
N ASN A 144 -8.88 -5.67 -4.61
CA ASN A 144 -10.33 -5.55 -4.45
C ASN A 144 -11.04 -6.90 -4.22
N ALA A 145 -10.29 -8.01 -4.16
CA ALA A 145 -10.71 -9.37 -3.85
C ALA A 145 -11.75 -10.01 -4.80
N HIS A 146 -12.05 -9.41 -5.96
CA HIS A 146 -13.03 -9.97 -6.90
C HIS A 146 -12.60 -11.29 -7.54
N TYR A 147 -11.30 -11.56 -7.53
CA TYR A 147 -10.69 -12.74 -8.14
C TYR A 147 -10.26 -13.79 -7.12
N LEU A 148 -10.61 -13.66 -5.84
CA LEU A 148 -10.32 -14.67 -4.81
C LEU A 148 -11.32 -15.84 -4.89
N GLN A 149 -11.19 -16.66 -5.92
CA GLN A 149 -11.91 -17.94 -6.07
C GLN A 149 -11.00 -19.09 -5.61
N GLU A 150 -11.53 -20.32 -5.58
CA GLU A 150 -10.81 -21.51 -5.08
C GLU A 150 -9.42 -21.68 -5.69
N LYS A 151 -9.30 -21.58 -7.02
CA LYS A 151 -8.00 -21.61 -7.71
C LYS A 151 -7.04 -20.54 -7.17
N GLN A 152 -7.46 -19.28 -7.15
CA GLN A 152 -6.60 -18.17 -6.71
C GLN A 152 -6.26 -18.24 -5.22
N VAL A 153 -7.18 -18.71 -4.38
CA VAL A 153 -6.91 -18.90 -2.94
C VAL A 153 -5.82 -19.96 -2.75
N ASN A 154 -5.89 -21.08 -3.46
CA ASN A 154 -4.86 -22.11 -3.41
C ASN A 154 -3.50 -21.57 -3.89
N GLU A 155 -3.47 -20.84 -5.00
CA GLU A 155 -2.24 -20.22 -5.51
C GLU A 155 -1.68 -19.14 -4.55
N VAL A 156 -2.54 -18.34 -3.91
CA VAL A 156 -2.14 -17.35 -2.90
C VAL A 156 -1.45 -18.03 -1.72
N LEU A 157 -2.05 -19.10 -1.19
CA LEU A 157 -1.49 -19.87 -0.08
C LEU A 157 -0.16 -20.53 -0.43
N GLN A 158 0.07 -20.90 -1.69
CA GLN A 158 1.31 -21.50 -2.16
C GLN A 158 2.38 -20.46 -2.56
N SER A 159 1.99 -19.21 -2.81
CA SER A 159 2.89 -18.17 -3.33
C SER A 159 3.90 -17.63 -2.31
N GLY A 160 3.75 -17.93 -1.03
CA GLY A 160 4.58 -17.34 0.02
C GLY A 160 4.18 -15.90 0.41
N LEU A 161 3.08 -15.35 -0.14
CA LEU A 161 2.56 -14.03 0.20
C LEU A 161 2.46 -13.84 1.72
N LYS A 162 3.11 -12.82 2.27
CA LYS A 162 3.09 -12.58 3.72
C LYS A 162 1.92 -11.69 4.14
N GLN A 163 1.51 -10.72 3.32
CA GLN A 163 0.38 -9.84 3.65
C GLN A 163 -0.52 -9.56 2.44
N LEU A 164 -1.82 -9.80 2.63
CA LEU A 164 -2.87 -9.46 1.69
C LEU A 164 -3.73 -8.35 2.27
N ILE A 165 -3.72 -7.18 1.64
CA ILE A 165 -4.64 -6.09 1.96
C ILE A 165 -5.88 -6.27 1.10
N VAL A 166 -7.05 -6.40 1.73
CA VAL A 166 -8.33 -6.44 1.03
C VAL A 166 -9.02 -5.10 1.20
N SER A 167 -9.23 -4.41 0.09
CA SER A 167 -9.89 -3.11 0.09
C SER A 167 -11.40 -3.25 -0.03
N MET A 168 -12.12 -2.88 1.02
CA MET A 168 -13.58 -3.02 1.11
C MET A 168 -14.14 -1.77 1.80
N ASP A 169 -14.92 -0.95 1.08
CA ASP A 169 -15.33 0.39 1.54
C ASP A 169 -16.85 0.50 1.77
N GLY A 170 -17.50 -0.60 2.15
CA GLY A 170 -18.91 -0.68 2.54
C GLY A 170 -19.26 -2.07 3.08
N ILE A 171 -20.27 -2.14 3.95
CA ILE A 171 -20.80 -3.38 4.55
C ILE A 171 -22.09 -3.86 3.89
N THR A 172 -22.75 -2.97 3.16
CA THR A 172 -23.89 -3.30 2.31
C THR A 172 -23.53 -3.00 0.85
N GLN A 173 -24.16 -3.71 -0.09
CA GLN A 173 -23.84 -3.57 -1.51
C GLN A 173 -24.05 -2.14 -2.01
N ASP A 174 -25.14 -1.49 -1.60
CA ASP A 174 -25.52 -0.14 -1.99
C ASP A 174 -24.52 0.92 -1.50
N ILE A 175 -23.90 0.74 -0.33
CA ILE A 175 -22.84 1.64 0.16
C ILE A 175 -21.50 1.29 -0.47
N TYR A 176 -21.18 0.00 -0.59
CA TYR A 176 -19.94 -0.48 -1.18
C TYR A 176 -19.78 0.03 -2.62
N GLU A 177 -20.83 -0.04 -3.44
CA GLU A 177 -20.77 0.32 -4.85
C GLU A 177 -20.69 1.83 -5.12
N LYS A 178 -21.03 2.69 -4.14
CA LYS A 178 -20.83 4.14 -4.24
C LYS A 178 -19.37 4.52 -4.49
N TYR A 179 -18.45 3.83 -3.80
CA TYR A 179 -17.02 4.04 -4.00
C TYR A 179 -16.39 2.96 -4.88
N ARG A 180 -16.74 1.69 -4.69
CA ARG A 180 -16.21 0.54 -5.44
C ARG A 180 -17.09 0.21 -6.64
N VAL A 181 -17.30 1.19 -7.52
CA VAL A 181 -18.21 1.11 -8.67
C VAL A 181 -17.90 -0.12 -9.55
N GLY A 182 -18.94 -0.89 -9.87
CA GLY A 182 -18.84 -2.17 -10.58
C GLY A 182 -18.47 -3.36 -9.69
N GLY A 183 -18.33 -3.12 -8.39
CA GLY A 183 -17.93 -4.12 -7.42
C GLY A 183 -19.10 -4.94 -6.86
N ARG A 184 -18.80 -6.15 -6.42
CA ARG A 184 -19.73 -7.12 -5.83
C ARG A 184 -19.24 -7.50 -4.44
N LEU A 185 -19.88 -6.94 -3.42
CA LEU A 185 -19.51 -7.17 -2.03
C LEU A 185 -19.58 -8.64 -1.65
N ASP A 186 -20.58 -9.38 -2.16
CA ASP A 186 -20.73 -10.80 -1.90
C ASP A 186 -19.52 -11.62 -2.39
N LYS A 187 -18.90 -11.24 -3.51
CA LYS A 187 -17.67 -11.87 -4.00
C LYS A 187 -16.49 -11.60 -3.07
N VAL A 188 -16.37 -10.37 -2.59
CA VAL A 188 -15.32 -9.98 -1.64
C VAL A 188 -15.44 -10.79 -0.34
N GLN A 189 -16.63 -10.84 0.24
CA GLN A 189 -16.89 -11.55 1.49
C GLN A 189 -16.68 -13.07 1.34
N LYS A 190 -17.15 -13.67 0.23
CA LYS A 190 -16.89 -15.08 -0.09
C LYS A 190 -15.40 -15.37 -0.26
N GLY A 191 -14.68 -14.50 -0.97
CA GLY A 191 -13.25 -14.66 -1.20
C GLY A 191 -12.42 -14.57 0.09
N ILE A 192 -12.76 -13.63 0.98
CA ILE A 192 -12.13 -13.53 2.31
C ILE A 192 -12.44 -14.79 3.14
N THR A 193 -13.70 -15.22 3.18
CA THR A 193 -14.14 -16.42 3.92
C THR A 193 -13.37 -17.65 3.46
N LEU A 194 -13.31 -17.85 2.13
CA LEU A 194 -12.62 -18.97 1.52
C LEU A 194 -11.13 -18.96 1.89
N LEU A 195 -10.44 -17.83 1.70
CA LEU A 195 -9.02 -17.70 2.02
C LEU A 195 -8.73 -18.01 3.49
N LEU A 196 -9.51 -17.44 4.42
CA LEU A 196 -9.30 -17.66 5.85
C LEU A 196 -9.54 -19.13 6.23
N SER A 197 -10.59 -19.75 5.68
CA SER A 197 -10.90 -21.16 5.94
C SER A 197 -9.83 -22.11 5.39
N GLU A 198 -9.33 -21.90 4.17
CA GLU A 198 -8.29 -22.75 3.58
C GLU A 198 -6.93 -22.54 4.25
N ARG A 199 -6.63 -21.31 4.69
CA ARG A 199 -5.46 -21.02 5.51
C ARG A 199 -5.49 -21.78 6.84
N GLU A 200 -6.65 -21.80 7.50
CA GLU A 200 -6.84 -22.54 8.76
C GLU A 200 -6.70 -24.06 8.54
N LYS A 201 -7.40 -24.62 7.55
CA LYS A 201 -7.31 -26.05 7.20
C LYS A 201 -5.88 -26.50 6.90
N SER A 202 -5.13 -25.66 6.18
CA SER A 202 -3.73 -25.92 5.84
C SER A 202 -2.74 -25.56 6.96
N ARG A 203 -3.22 -25.10 8.12
CA ARG A 203 -2.43 -24.70 9.30
C ARG A 203 -1.36 -23.66 8.98
N GLN A 204 -1.66 -22.77 8.04
CA GLN A 204 -0.75 -21.70 7.63
C GLN A 204 -1.02 -20.43 8.44
N ASN A 205 0.04 -19.65 8.68
CA ASN A 205 -0.08 -18.34 9.32
C ASN A 205 -0.22 -17.19 8.31
N PHE A 206 -0.02 -17.47 7.02
CA PHE A 206 0.08 -16.49 5.95
C PHE A 206 -0.82 -16.84 4.75
N PRO A 207 -1.22 -15.84 3.94
CA PRO A 207 -0.99 -14.41 4.14
C PRO A 207 -1.79 -13.88 5.32
N ARG A 208 -1.30 -12.84 5.99
CA ARG A 208 -2.14 -12.06 6.91
C ARG A 208 -3.09 -11.17 6.14
N VAL A 209 -4.37 -11.19 6.51
CA VAL A 209 -5.47 -10.52 5.82
C VAL A 209 -5.82 -9.18 6.48
N VAL A 210 -5.27 -8.10 5.95
CA VAL A 210 -5.58 -6.75 6.41
C VAL A 210 -6.81 -6.24 5.68
N LEU A 211 -7.93 -6.12 6.38
CA LEU A 211 -9.12 -5.45 5.86
C LEU A 211 -8.90 -3.94 5.91
N GLN A 212 -8.76 -3.30 4.76
CA GLN A 212 -8.59 -1.86 4.67
C GLN A 212 -9.89 -1.20 4.22
N PHE A 213 -10.31 -0.18 4.97
CA PHE A 213 -11.55 0.54 4.76
C PHE A 213 -11.26 2.05 4.67
N LEU A 214 -11.55 2.65 3.53
CA LEU A 214 -11.53 4.09 3.33
C LEU A 214 -12.80 4.69 3.94
N VAL A 215 -12.62 5.48 4.98
CA VAL A 215 -13.74 6.17 5.63
C VAL A 215 -14.11 7.40 4.80
N THR A 216 -15.38 7.45 4.41
CA THR A 216 -15.98 8.55 3.64
C THR A 216 -17.27 9.01 4.33
N GLY A 217 -17.76 10.20 3.99
CA GLY A 217 -19.07 10.67 4.47
C GLY A 217 -20.22 9.73 4.09
N GLN A 218 -20.05 8.99 2.99
CA GLN A 218 -21.05 8.04 2.50
C GLN A 218 -21.08 6.73 3.29
N ASN A 219 -20.05 6.37 4.05
CA ASN A 219 -19.94 5.07 4.73
C ASN A 219 -19.59 5.13 6.22
N GLU A 220 -19.27 6.31 6.78
CA GLU A 220 -18.82 6.45 8.18
C GLU A 220 -19.84 5.92 9.20
N HIS A 221 -21.12 5.96 8.87
CA HIS A 221 -22.20 5.41 9.69
C HIS A 221 -22.12 3.87 9.85
N GLN A 222 -21.43 3.16 8.94
CA GLN A 222 -21.27 1.69 8.98
C GLN A 222 -20.09 1.25 9.86
N LEU A 223 -19.28 2.16 10.42
CA LEU A 223 -18.09 1.79 11.19
C LEU A 223 -18.34 0.86 12.39
N PRO A 224 -19.42 1.02 13.20
CA PRO A 224 -19.72 0.08 14.27
C PRO A 224 -20.00 -1.34 13.77
N GLU A 225 -20.74 -1.46 12.67
CA GLU A 225 -21.07 -2.75 12.06
C GLU A 225 -19.84 -3.38 11.40
N LEU A 226 -19.05 -2.60 10.66
CA LEU A 226 -17.77 -3.03 10.08
C LEU A 226 -16.84 -3.64 11.15
N LYS A 227 -16.71 -2.99 12.31
CA LYS A 227 -15.86 -3.50 13.40
C LYS A 227 -16.36 -4.83 13.95
N ARG A 228 -17.68 -5.02 14.03
CA ARG A 228 -18.31 -6.27 14.46
C ARG A 228 -18.08 -7.36 13.41
N TRP A 229 -18.40 -7.07 12.15
CA TRP A 229 -18.22 -7.99 11.02
C TRP A 229 -16.76 -8.43 10.87
N ALA A 230 -15.81 -7.50 10.95
CA ALA A 230 -14.38 -7.83 10.87
C ALA A 230 -13.94 -8.79 11.98
N LYS A 231 -14.48 -8.63 13.20
CA LYS A 231 -14.21 -9.54 14.32
C LYS A 231 -14.83 -10.92 14.08
N GLU A 232 -16.08 -10.98 13.61
CA GLU A 232 -16.79 -12.23 13.31
C GLU A 232 -16.11 -13.02 12.19
N MET A 233 -15.67 -12.32 11.14
CA MET A 233 -14.89 -12.89 10.04
C MET A 233 -13.48 -13.31 10.44
N GLN A 234 -12.99 -12.89 11.60
CA GLN A 234 -11.63 -13.15 12.07
C GLN A 234 -10.56 -12.66 11.10
N VAL A 235 -10.79 -11.50 10.47
CA VAL A 235 -9.71 -10.83 9.73
C VAL A 235 -8.60 -10.45 10.68
N ASP A 236 -7.39 -10.51 10.16
CA ASP A 236 -6.15 -10.33 10.90
C ASP A 236 -5.98 -8.92 11.47
N GLU A 237 -6.43 -7.93 10.72
CA GLU A 237 -6.37 -6.52 11.09
C GLU A 237 -7.43 -5.73 10.33
N LEU A 238 -8.14 -4.84 11.03
CA LEU A 238 -8.95 -3.80 10.41
C LEU A 238 -8.16 -2.48 10.42
N GLN A 239 -7.89 -1.94 9.24
CA GLN A 239 -7.25 -0.63 9.04
C GLN A 239 -8.25 0.37 8.48
N LEU A 240 -8.59 1.38 9.28
CA LEU A 240 -9.34 2.54 8.83
C LEU A 240 -8.37 3.55 8.23
N LYS A 241 -8.63 3.97 6.99
CA LYS A 241 -7.82 4.93 6.25
C LYS A 241 -8.66 6.15 5.92
N THR A 242 -7.99 7.30 5.91
CA THR A 242 -8.59 8.55 5.47
C THR A 242 -8.48 8.68 3.95
N THR A 243 -9.51 9.19 3.31
CA THR A 243 -9.60 9.28 1.85
C THR A 243 -8.84 10.49 1.32
N GLN A 244 -8.01 10.30 0.30
CA GLN A 244 -7.46 11.41 -0.49
C GLN A 244 -8.51 11.81 -1.51
N ILE A 245 -8.86 13.09 -1.53
CA ILE A 245 -9.88 13.63 -2.43
C ILE A 245 -9.20 14.68 -3.31
N TYR A 246 -9.42 14.59 -4.62
CA TYR A 246 -9.09 15.66 -5.56
C TYR A 246 -10.09 16.80 -5.40
N ASP A 247 -9.64 18.06 -5.54
CA ASP A 247 -10.49 19.26 -5.42
C ASP A 247 -11.24 19.40 -4.07
N TYR A 248 -10.66 18.87 -3.00
CA TYR A 248 -11.25 18.87 -1.66
C TYR A 248 -11.53 20.29 -1.12
N GLU A 249 -10.87 21.33 -1.66
CA GLU A 249 -10.98 22.72 -1.21
C GLU A 249 -12.41 23.27 -1.23
N ASN A 250 -13.28 22.71 -2.08
CA ASN A 250 -14.69 23.09 -2.20
C ASN A 250 -15.65 22.16 -1.44
N GLY A 251 -15.12 21.19 -0.70
CA GLY A 251 -15.90 20.13 -0.06
C GLY A 251 -16.22 18.98 -1.02
N SER A 252 -16.58 17.84 -0.44
CA SER A 252 -16.99 16.63 -1.17
C SER A 252 -17.79 15.74 -0.23
N GLU A 253 -18.77 15.00 -0.77
CA GLU A 253 -19.52 13.98 -0.01
C GLU A 253 -18.62 12.86 0.51
N LEU A 254 -17.42 12.71 -0.07
CA LEU A 254 -16.44 11.75 0.40
C LEU A 254 -15.74 12.20 1.68
N ILE A 255 -15.83 13.49 2.07
CA ILE A 255 -15.27 13.98 3.34
C ILE A 255 -16.19 13.51 4.48
N PRO A 256 -15.68 12.75 5.46
CA PRO A 256 -16.48 12.31 6.60
C PRO A 256 -16.82 13.47 7.54
N SER A 257 -18.01 13.41 8.14
CA SER A 257 -18.48 14.35 9.15
C SER A 257 -17.66 14.22 10.44
N ASP A 258 -17.24 12.99 10.78
CA ASP A 258 -16.27 12.75 11.85
C ASP A 258 -14.86 13.14 11.38
N LEU A 259 -14.42 14.33 11.80
CA LEU A 259 -13.10 14.88 11.49
C LEU A 259 -11.94 14.05 12.08
N GLY A 260 -12.21 13.07 12.95
CA GLY A 260 -11.26 12.06 13.38
C GLY A 260 -10.78 11.17 12.22
N TYR A 261 -11.66 10.93 11.24
CA TYR A 261 -11.37 10.14 10.03
C TYR A 261 -11.15 11.00 8.77
N SER A 262 -11.18 12.33 8.90
CA SER A 262 -10.93 13.25 7.79
C SER A 262 -9.46 13.63 7.64
N ARG A 263 -8.99 13.73 6.38
CA ARG A 263 -7.72 14.41 6.03
C ARG A 263 -7.84 15.93 6.07
N TYR A 264 -9.06 16.45 6.02
CA TYR A 264 -9.37 17.85 5.78
C TYR A 264 -10.15 18.44 6.95
N VAL A 265 -9.99 19.73 7.19
CA VAL A 265 -10.76 20.49 8.19
C VAL A 265 -11.39 21.72 7.55
N PRO A 266 -12.61 22.10 7.97
CA PRO A 266 -13.27 23.28 7.42
C PRO A 266 -12.52 24.55 7.83
N THR A 267 -12.49 25.53 6.94
CA THR A 267 -11.95 26.87 7.19
C THR A 267 -13.03 27.94 7.30
N GLY A 268 -14.31 27.55 7.16
CA GLY A 268 -15.45 28.47 7.01
C GLY A 268 -15.81 28.70 5.54
N ASN A 269 -17.02 29.24 5.30
CA ASN A 269 -17.54 29.59 3.96
C ASN A 269 -17.50 28.44 2.93
N GLY A 270 -17.73 27.20 3.38
CA GLY A 270 -17.71 26.01 2.51
C GLY A 270 -16.32 25.58 2.05
N LYS A 271 -15.24 26.19 2.57
CA LYS A 271 -13.87 25.86 2.20
C LYS A 271 -13.20 24.89 3.17
N TRP A 272 -12.27 24.11 2.63
CA TRP A 272 -11.53 23.08 3.37
C TRP A 272 -10.02 23.20 3.15
N LYS A 273 -9.24 22.78 4.15
CA LYS A 273 -7.79 22.68 4.08
C LYS A 273 -7.29 21.35 4.62
N LEU A 274 -6.07 20.95 4.23
CA LEU A 274 -5.40 19.79 4.82
C LEU A 274 -5.22 19.96 6.34
N LYS A 275 -5.61 18.94 7.10
CA LYS A 275 -5.52 18.91 8.58
C LYS A 275 -4.08 18.84 9.07
N LYS A 276 -3.26 18.01 8.42
CA LYS A 276 -1.85 17.83 8.78
C LYS A 276 -1.02 18.96 8.19
N LYS A 277 -0.15 19.57 9.01
CA LYS A 277 0.84 20.52 8.51
C LYS A 277 1.90 19.77 7.72
N LEU A 278 2.22 20.28 6.54
CA LEU A 278 3.28 19.73 5.71
C LEU A 278 4.64 20.08 6.32
N GLU A 279 5.49 19.08 6.51
CA GLU A 279 6.86 19.26 6.97
C GLU A 279 7.84 18.96 5.82
N ASN A 280 8.96 19.70 5.77
CA ASN A 280 10.05 19.49 4.80
C ASN A 280 10.91 18.26 5.15
N LYS A 281 10.24 17.13 5.45
CA LYS A 281 10.83 15.83 5.71
C LYS A 281 9.92 14.74 5.18
N CYS A 282 10.50 13.68 4.64
CA CYS A 282 9.76 12.51 4.15
C CYS A 282 10.68 11.30 4.17
N TRP A 283 10.42 10.36 5.09
CA TRP A 283 11.22 9.14 5.22
C TRP A 283 11.12 8.29 3.95
N ARG A 284 9.96 8.28 3.28
CA ARG A 284 9.73 7.50 2.06
C ARG A 284 10.76 7.81 0.96
N MET A 285 11.24 9.06 0.86
CA MET A 285 12.27 9.45 -0.11
C MET A 285 13.67 8.88 0.15
N TRP A 286 13.92 8.40 1.38
CA TRP A 286 15.11 7.65 1.75
C TRP A 286 14.84 6.14 1.82
N GLN A 287 13.59 5.74 2.10
CA GLN A 287 13.29 4.35 2.34
C GLN A 287 13.04 3.56 1.05
N GLY A 288 12.36 4.16 0.08
CA GLY A 288 11.86 3.40 -1.06
C GLY A 288 11.45 4.19 -2.28
N ALA A 289 10.95 3.46 -3.25
CA ALA A 289 10.55 3.96 -4.57
C ALA A 289 9.33 3.18 -5.08
N VAL A 290 8.80 3.59 -6.22
CA VAL A 290 7.80 2.82 -6.97
C VAL A 290 8.32 2.56 -8.38
N SER A 291 8.19 1.32 -8.86
CA SER A 291 8.37 0.95 -10.26
C SER A 291 7.00 0.81 -10.93
N THR A 292 6.81 1.50 -12.04
CA THR A 292 5.66 1.26 -12.92
C THR A 292 5.80 -0.06 -13.67
N TRP A 293 4.71 -0.52 -14.29
CA TRP A 293 4.67 -1.76 -15.06
C TRP A 293 5.67 -1.79 -16.23
N ASP A 294 6.01 -0.64 -16.79
CA ASP A 294 6.93 -0.47 -17.91
C ASP A 294 8.38 -0.15 -17.48
N GLY A 295 8.67 -0.14 -16.18
CA GLY A 295 10.01 -0.04 -15.61
C GLY A 295 10.47 1.38 -15.30
N LYS A 296 9.60 2.39 -15.32
CA LYS A 296 9.94 3.73 -14.81
C LYS A 296 9.98 3.71 -13.29
N ILE A 297 10.99 4.34 -12.72
CA ILE A 297 11.08 4.58 -11.28
C ILE A 297 10.53 5.97 -10.96
N VAL A 298 9.61 6.03 -10.01
CA VAL A 298 8.98 7.26 -9.52
C VAL A 298 9.18 7.38 -8.01
N PRO A 299 9.15 8.60 -7.43
CA PRO A 299 9.62 8.83 -6.07
C PRO A 299 8.74 8.16 -5.00
N CYS A 300 7.43 8.08 -5.22
CA CYS A 300 6.49 7.51 -4.25
C CYS A 300 5.13 7.18 -4.89
N CYS A 301 4.24 6.57 -4.10
CA CYS A 301 2.90 6.18 -4.56
C CYS A 301 1.92 7.35 -4.78
N PHE A 302 2.33 8.60 -4.55
CA PHE A 302 1.51 9.77 -4.88
C PHE A 302 1.72 10.20 -6.35
N ASP A 303 2.78 9.74 -7.02
CA ASP A 303 3.05 10.04 -8.42
C ASP A 303 2.34 9.05 -9.38
N LYS A 304 1.00 9.04 -9.32
CA LYS A 304 0.15 8.03 -10.00
C LYS A 304 0.37 7.97 -11.52
N ASP A 305 0.66 9.12 -12.12
CA ASP A 305 0.91 9.33 -13.55
C ASP A 305 2.37 9.18 -13.96
N ALA A 306 3.28 8.93 -13.02
CA ALA A 306 4.72 8.93 -13.27
C ALA A 306 5.23 10.24 -13.88
N ALA A 307 4.75 11.37 -13.37
CA ALA A 307 5.17 12.71 -13.78
C ALA A 307 6.61 13.04 -13.33
N TYR A 308 7.07 12.42 -12.25
CA TYR A 308 8.41 12.61 -11.68
C TYR A 308 9.27 11.36 -11.94
N VAL A 309 9.55 11.05 -13.21
CA VAL A 309 10.42 9.91 -13.57
C VAL A 309 11.85 10.15 -13.09
N MET A 310 12.34 9.23 -12.27
CA MET A 310 13.69 9.28 -11.70
C MET A 310 14.72 8.51 -12.54
N GLY A 311 14.25 7.58 -13.37
CA GLY A 311 15.06 6.75 -14.27
C GLY A 311 14.29 5.52 -14.73
N GLU A 312 14.92 4.68 -15.56
CA GLU A 312 14.27 3.50 -16.16
C GLU A 312 15.07 2.21 -15.98
N LEU A 313 14.44 1.18 -15.43
CA LEU A 313 15.04 -0.13 -15.16
C LEU A 313 15.39 -0.93 -16.42
N LYS A 314 14.88 -0.51 -17.58
CA LYS A 314 15.23 -1.10 -18.89
C LYS A 314 16.68 -0.82 -19.25
N SER A 315 17.18 0.38 -18.95
CA SER A 315 18.51 0.86 -19.33
C SER A 315 19.47 1.03 -18.15
N GLN A 316 18.95 1.19 -16.92
CA GLN A 316 19.75 1.51 -15.73
C GLN A 316 19.50 0.50 -14.61
N SER A 317 20.47 0.34 -13.71
CA SER A 317 20.25 -0.40 -12.46
C SER A 317 19.50 0.47 -11.45
N LEU A 318 18.70 -0.14 -10.56
CA LEU A 318 18.01 0.64 -9.52
C LEU A 318 19.00 1.42 -8.64
N SER A 319 20.15 0.82 -8.37
CA SER A 319 21.25 1.44 -7.62
C SER A 319 21.76 2.74 -8.29
N SER A 320 21.89 2.75 -9.61
CA SER A 320 22.30 3.94 -10.38
C SER A 320 21.21 5.00 -10.38
N ILE A 321 19.95 4.60 -10.59
CA ILE A 321 18.79 5.50 -10.54
C ILE A 321 18.69 6.16 -9.16
N TRP A 322 18.83 5.39 -8.09
CA TRP A 322 18.69 5.86 -6.70
C TRP A 322 19.68 6.97 -6.31
N SER A 323 20.85 6.97 -6.96
CA SER A 323 21.92 7.94 -6.79
C SER A 323 21.93 9.03 -7.87
N SER A 324 20.98 9.03 -8.80
CA SER A 324 20.94 9.90 -9.96
C SER A 324 20.61 11.37 -9.63
N PRO A 325 20.94 12.32 -10.52
CA PRO A 325 20.58 13.73 -10.36
C PRO A 325 19.07 13.99 -10.17
N PRO A 326 18.13 13.34 -10.90
CA PRO A 326 16.69 13.47 -10.62
C PRO A 326 16.32 13.18 -9.15
N TYR A 327 16.82 12.09 -8.59
CA TYR A 327 16.57 11.73 -7.20
C TYR A 327 17.19 12.73 -6.21
N GLN A 328 18.44 13.14 -6.46
CA GLN A 328 19.12 14.12 -5.60
C GLN A 328 18.40 15.47 -5.62
N ASN A 329 17.96 15.93 -6.79
CA ASN A 329 17.21 17.17 -6.97
C ASN A 329 15.85 17.11 -6.26
N PHE A 330 15.12 16.00 -6.39
CA PHE A 330 13.84 15.83 -5.70
C PHE A 330 14.01 15.85 -4.18
N ARG A 331 15.02 15.15 -3.64
CA ARG A 331 15.33 15.18 -2.19
C ARG A 331 15.72 16.58 -1.73
N LYS A 332 16.50 17.32 -2.53
CA LYS A 332 16.89 18.71 -2.23
C LYS A 332 15.67 19.63 -2.18
N GLN A 333 14.79 19.55 -3.19
CA GLN A 333 13.55 20.32 -3.22
C GLN A 333 12.67 20.00 -2.02
N LEU A 334 12.53 18.72 -1.66
CA LEU A 334 11.74 18.29 -0.52
C LEU A 334 12.25 18.84 0.81
N LEU A 335 13.58 18.85 1.01
CA LEU A 335 14.19 19.39 2.23
C LEU A 335 14.09 20.93 2.29
N ASN A 336 14.08 21.60 1.15
CA ASN A 336 14.01 23.06 1.07
C ASN A 336 12.58 23.57 1.23
N ASP A 337 11.70 23.18 0.31
CA ASP A 337 10.29 23.54 0.32
C ASP A 337 9.45 22.44 -0.35
N ARG A 338 8.92 21.55 0.48
CA ARG A 338 8.07 20.44 0.02
C ARG A 338 6.76 20.93 -0.60
N THR A 339 6.32 22.16 -0.32
CA THR A 339 5.07 22.72 -0.88
C THR A 339 5.19 23.02 -2.38
N GLN A 340 6.39 23.12 -2.94
CA GLN A 340 6.58 23.30 -4.38
C GLN A 340 6.38 22.00 -5.18
N ILE A 341 6.37 20.85 -4.52
CA ILE A 341 6.20 19.55 -5.16
C ILE A 341 4.71 19.21 -5.13
N GLU A 342 4.08 19.17 -6.31
CA GLU A 342 2.63 18.99 -6.47
C GLU A 342 2.11 17.75 -5.73
N ILE A 343 2.72 16.59 -5.97
CA ILE A 343 2.34 15.32 -5.35
C ILE A 343 2.53 15.29 -3.82
N CYS A 344 3.27 16.26 -3.25
CA CYS A 344 3.45 16.38 -1.81
C CYS A 344 2.37 17.22 -1.13
N ARG A 345 1.68 18.12 -1.86
CA ARG A 345 0.74 19.10 -1.27
C ARG A 345 -0.45 18.46 -0.57
N ASN A 346 -0.95 17.34 -1.08
CA ASN A 346 -2.06 16.54 -0.52
C ASN A 346 -1.57 15.24 0.15
N CYS A 347 -0.29 15.20 0.54
CA CYS A 347 0.33 14.04 1.15
C CYS A 347 0.24 14.09 2.68
N THR A 348 -0.13 12.97 3.29
CA THR A 348 -0.25 12.84 4.76
C THR A 348 1.00 12.25 5.43
N GLU A 349 2.06 11.96 4.66
CA GLU A 349 3.36 11.49 5.18
C GLU A 349 4.10 12.58 5.96
#